data_AF-A0A934J7G5-F1
#
_entry.id   AF-A0A934J7G5-F1
#
_cell.length_a   1.000
_cell.length_b   1.000
_cell.length_c   1.000
_cell.angle_alpha   90.00
_cell.angle_beta   90.00
_cell.angle_gamma   90.00
#
_symmetry.space_group_name_H-M   'P 1'
#
loop_
_entity.id
_entity.type
_entity.pdbx_description
1 polymer ?
#
loop_
_entity_poly.entity_id
_entity_poly.type
_entity_poly.pdbx_seq_one_letter_code
_entity_poly.pdbx_strand_id
1 'polypeptide(L)' 'MKDRGIDARLLSEITGVSHSTVERWLNGTFEPRQRNLLKITNALDVSNDYLLGKA' A
#
# COMPACT_ATOMS: atom_id res chain seq x y z
N MET A 1 8.49 -4.18 5.11
CA MET A 1 8.58 -3.16 4.06
C MET A 1 9.47 -1.97 4.47
N LYS A 2 10.60 -2.19 5.16
CA LYS A 2 11.49 -1.09 5.57
C LYS A 2 12.48 -0.63 4.48
N ASP A 3 12.62 -1.40 3.40
CA ASP A 3 13.62 -1.15 2.34
C ASP A 3 13.05 -0.66 1.00
N ARG A 4 11.76 -0.37 0.90
CA ARG A 4 11.20 0.27 -0.30
C ARG A 4 10.61 1.59 0.18
N GLY A 5 11.28 2.70 -0.13
CA GLY A 5 10.97 4.07 0.30
C GLY A 5 9.60 4.61 -0.16
N ILE A 6 8.55 3.84 0.06
CA ILE A 6 7.17 4.22 -0.15
C ILE A 6 6.82 5.19 0.97
N ASP A 7 6.71 6.46 0.62
CA ASP A 7 6.23 7.50 1.53
C ASP A 7 4.75 7.24 1.84
N ALA A 8 4.45 6.95 3.11
CA ALA A 8 3.08 6.71 3.60
C ALA A 8 2.15 7.90 3.30
N ARG A 9 2.70 9.11 3.29
CA ARG A 9 1.98 10.33 2.94
C ARG A 9 1.57 10.32 1.48
N LEU A 10 2.51 10.09 0.57
CA LEU A 10 2.23 10.02 -0.85
C LEU A 10 1.21 8.92 -1.14
N LEU A 11 1.39 7.74 -0.55
CA LEU A 11 0.47 6.62 -0.76
C LEU A 11 -0.96 6.92 -0.23
N SER A 12 -1.07 7.65 0.89
CA SER A 12 -2.35 8.13 1.40
C SER A 12 -3.03 9.10 0.42
N GLU A 13 -2.28 10.05 -0.13
CA GLU A 13 -2.77 11.06 -1.06
C GLU A 13 -3.27 10.43 -2.37
N ILE A 14 -2.51 9.51 -2.97
CA ILE A 14 -2.86 8.88 -4.26
C ILE A 14 -3.96 7.83 -4.14
N THR A 15 -4.10 7.15 -3.00
CA THR A 15 -5.14 6.13 -2.79
C THR A 15 -6.43 6.69 -2.18
N GLY A 16 -6.39 7.91 -1.64
CA GLY A 16 -7.47 8.49 -0.87
C GLY A 16 -7.80 7.71 0.41
N VAL A 17 -6.81 7.00 0.97
CA VAL A 17 -6.92 6.24 2.21
C VAL A 17 -6.22 7.00 3.32
N SER A 18 -6.72 6.94 4.55
CA SER A 18 -6.11 7.67 5.67
C SER A 18 -4.64 7.26 5.89
N HIS A 19 -3.80 8.25 6.21
CA HIS A 19 -2.38 8.04 6.52
C HIS A 19 -2.17 6.95 7.57
N SER A 20 -2.94 6.99 8.66
CA SER A 20 -2.89 5.99 9.73
C SER A 20 -3.20 4.57 9.25
N THR A 21 -4.10 4.41 8.29
CA THR A 21 -4.42 3.10 7.71
C THR A 21 -3.26 2.62 6.83
N VAL A 22 -2.66 3.51 6.05
CA VAL A 22 -1.49 3.22 5.22
C VAL A 22 -0.28 2.82 6.07
N GLU A 23 0.01 3.54 7.16
CA GLU A 23 1.09 3.19 8.09
C GLU A 23 0.88 1.79 8.69
N ARG A 24 -0.36 1.43 9.02
CA ARG A 24 -0.66 0.09 9.55
C ARG A 24 -0.34 -1.01 8.54
N TRP A 25 -0.56 -0.76 7.25
CA TRP A 25 -0.19 -1.67 6.17
C TRP A 25 1.33 -1.78 6.04
N LEU A 26 2.04 -0.65 6.00
CA LEU A 26 3.50 -0.62 5.86
C LEU A 26 4.23 -1.26 7.05
N ASN A 27 3.66 -1.10 8.25
CA ASN A 27 4.15 -1.71 9.48
C ASN A 27 3.72 -3.18 9.65
N GLY A 28 2.89 -3.73 8.74
CA GLY A 28 2.41 -5.13 8.81
C GLY A 28 1.47 -5.40 9.99
N THR A 29 0.89 -4.36 10.58
CA THR A 29 -0.06 -4.49 11.70
C THR A 29 -1.49 -4.74 11.25
N PHE A 30 -1.75 -4.57 9.95
CA PHE A 30 -3.06 -4.75 9.34
C PHE A 30 -2.92 -4.96 7.83
N GLU A 31 -3.63 -5.92 7.26
CA GLU A 31 -3.62 -6.15 5.81
C GLU A 31 -4.71 -5.32 5.09
N PRO A 32 -4.38 -4.74 3.91
CA PRO A 32 -5.40 -4.13 3.06
C PRO A 32 -6.36 -5.19 2.52
N ARG A 33 -7.68 -4.93 2.66
CA ARG A 33 -8.72 -5.76 2.03
C ARG A 33 -8.74 -5.55 0.51
N GLN A 34 -9.37 -6.46 -0.23
CA GLN A 34 -9.44 -6.46 -1.71
C GLN A 34 -9.69 -5.08 -2.34
N ARG A 35 -10.66 -4.30 -1.83
CA ARG A 35 -10.94 -2.94 -2.34
C ARG A 35 -9.75 -1.98 -2.23
N ASN A 36 -8.97 -2.09 -1.16
CA ASN A 36 -7.83 -1.24 -0.89
C ASN A 36 -6.61 -1.75 -1.65
N LEU A 37 -6.50 -3.07 -1.83
CA LEU A 37 -5.47 -3.66 -2.68
C LEU A 37 -5.58 -3.12 -4.12
N LEU A 38 -6.79 -3.09 -4.69
CA LEU A 38 -7.05 -2.49 -6.01
C LEU A 38 -6.67 -1.01 -6.08
N LYS A 39 -6.94 -0.23 -5.02
CA LYS A 39 -6.52 1.18 -4.96
C LYS A 39 -5.00 1.31 -4.97
N ILE A 40 -4.30 0.48 -4.22
CA ILE A 40 -2.84 0.51 -4.13
C ILE A 40 -2.22 0.10 -5.47
N THR A 41 -2.71 -0.97 -6.11
CA THR A 41 -2.19 -1.40 -7.42
C THR A 41 -2.42 -0.37 -8.51
N ASN A 42 -3.62 0.21 -8.56
CA ASN A 42 -3.94 1.24 -9.54
C ASN A 42 -3.09 2.51 -9.31
N ALA A 43 -2.86 2.88 -8.04
CA ALA A 43 -2.11 4.09 -7.71
C ALA A 43 -0.60 3.95 -7.93
N LEU A 44 -0.06 2.74 -7.82
CA LEU A 44 1.36 2.45 -8.02
C LEU A 44 1.68 1.97 -9.46
N ASP A 45 0.67 1.80 -10.32
CA ASP A 45 0.80 1.20 -11.65
C ASP A 45 1.57 -0.14 -11.63
N VAL A 46 1.35 -0.93 -10.57
CA VAL A 46 1.97 -2.24 -10.38
C VAL A 46 0.91 -3.34 -10.38
N SER A 47 1.26 -4.52 -10.91
CA SER A 47 0.42 -5.72 -10.77
C SER A 47 0.18 -6.05 -9.29
N ASN A 48 -1.02 -6.57 -8.96
CA ASN A 48 -1.35 -7.09 -7.61
C ASN A 48 -0.29 -8.03 -7.04
N ASP A 49 0.43 -8.74 -7.91
CA ASP A 49 1.49 -9.68 -7.54
C ASP A 49 2.70 -8.99 -6.90
N TYR A 50 2.96 -7.72 -7.20
CA TYR A 50 4.12 -6.96 -6.70
C TYR A 50 4.03 -6.60 -5.21
N LEU A 51 2.80 -6.46 -4.70
CA LEU A 51 2.55 -6.03 -3.31
C LEU A 51 2.59 -7.18 -2.30
N LEU A 52 2.48 -8.42 -2.76
CA LEU A 52 2.45 -9.62 -1.92
C LEU A 52 3.85 -10.21 -1.66
N GLY A 53 4.92 -9.53 -2.11
CA GLY A 53 6.30 -9.91 -1.80
C GLY A 53 6.77 -11.22 -2.43
N LYS A 54 6.12 -11.69 -3.50
CA LYS A 54 6.67 -12.78 -4.31
C LYS A 54 7.65 -12.22 -5.33
N ALA A 55 8.91 -12.60 -5.18
CA ALA A 55 9.89 -12.62 -6.27
C ALA A 55 9.49 -13.68 -7.30
#